data_AF-A0A2E1XF60-F1
#
_entry.id   AF-A0A2E1XF60-F1
#
_cell.length_a   1.000
_cell.length_b   1.000
_cell.length_c   1.000
_cell.angle_alpha   90.00
_cell.angle_beta   90.00
_cell.angle_gamma   90.00
#
_symmetry.space_group_name_H-M   'P 1'
#
loop_
_entity.id
_entity.type
_entity.pdbx_description
1 polymer ?
#
loop_
_entity_poly.entity_id
_entity_poly.type
_entity_poly.pdbx_seq_one_letter_code
_entity_poly.pdbx_strand_id
1 'polypeptide(L)'
;MTPTAELYERTTNPLHKAMLLNFWRHVHLEGSGQYDKIVADDMMVDHPVYRVSWGDNPVVVEGKKAVVDFYKSVGEVVLWNSDDIIAVSDWGIFDELTFHQLAKGSDLMAMNYGIDNPDGIYHISSRQAFFWPYDDKARLAGEHLYEDKTSLKIEEIDPKEAITPARVREIQREQLAKLEERFGPGYWVYKS
;
A
#
# COMPACT_ATOMS: atom_id res chain seq x y z
N MET A 1 -6.84 4.46 -6.85
CA MET A 1 -6.60 5.89 -6.49
C MET A 1 -7.68 6.85 -6.98
N THR A 2 -8.56 6.48 -7.91
CA THR A 2 -9.74 7.32 -8.25
C THR A 2 -10.58 7.64 -7.01
N PRO A 3 -10.88 6.66 -6.11
CA PRO A 3 -11.62 6.96 -4.88
C PRO A 3 -10.91 7.93 -3.94
N THR A 4 -9.58 7.85 -3.81
CA THR A 4 -8.78 8.83 -3.06
C THR A 4 -8.89 10.23 -3.66
N ALA A 5 -8.82 10.36 -4.99
CA ALA A 5 -8.95 11.63 -5.68
C ALA A 5 -10.34 12.25 -5.44
N GLU A 6 -11.40 11.46 -5.60
CA GLU A 6 -12.79 11.90 -5.39
C GLU A 6 -13.05 12.29 -3.93
N LEU A 7 -12.51 11.52 -2.98
CA LEU A 7 -12.60 11.86 -1.56
C LEU A 7 -11.85 13.17 -1.25
N TYR A 8 -10.67 13.37 -1.82
CA TYR A 8 -9.92 14.62 -1.67
C TYR A 8 -10.70 15.85 -2.17
N GLU A 9 -11.32 15.76 -3.36
CA GLU A 9 -12.09 16.89 -3.93
C GLU A 9 -13.24 17.35 -3.04
N ARG A 10 -13.98 16.39 -2.45
CA ARG A 10 -15.13 16.70 -1.58
C ARG A 10 -14.77 17.05 -0.14
N THR A 11 -13.52 16.81 0.28
CA THR A 11 -13.07 17.05 1.66
C THR A 11 -12.78 18.54 1.88
N THR A 12 -13.31 19.12 2.95
CA THR A 12 -13.10 20.54 3.30
C THR A 12 -12.12 20.73 4.46
N ASN A 13 -11.99 19.74 5.33
CA ASN A 13 -11.05 19.80 6.46
C ASN A 13 -9.59 19.79 5.94
N PRO A 14 -8.79 20.84 6.23
CA PRO A 14 -7.41 20.94 5.76
C PRO A 14 -6.51 19.79 6.24
N LEU A 15 -6.70 19.31 7.47
CA LEU A 15 -5.94 18.20 8.03
C LEU A 15 -6.24 16.91 7.25
N HIS A 16 -7.52 16.61 7.02
CA HIS A 16 -7.93 15.44 6.25
C HIS A 16 -7.40 15.47 4.82
N LYS A 17 -7.40 16.65 4.18
CA LYS A 17 -6.79 16.84 2.86
C LYS A 17 -5.30 16.51 2.87
N ALA A 18 -4.56 16.96 3.87
CA ALA A 18 -3.14 16.63 4.01
C ALA A 18 -2.92 15.14 4.25
N MET A 19 -3.74 14.48 5.09
CA MET A 19 -3.69 13.03 5.29
C MET A 19 -3.93 12.27 3.99
N LEU A 20 -4.93 12.66 3.20
CA LEU A 20 -5.22 12.02 1.90
C LEU A 20 -4.08 12.20 0.90
N LEU A 21 -3.45 13.37 0.87
CA LEU A 21 -2.29 13.62 0.01
C LEU A 21 -1.05 12.83 0.45
N ASN A 22 -0.81 12.72 1.76
CA ASN A 22 0.22 11.86 2.31
C ASN A 22 -0.02 10.40 1.95
N PHE A 23 -1.23 9.87 2.20
CA PHE A 23 -1.63 8.51 1.84
C PHE A 23 -1.45 8.23 0.35
N TRP A 24 -1.93 9.13 -0.52
CA TRP A 24 -1.83 8.96 -1.96
C TRP A 24 -0.36 8.90 -2.41
N ARG A 25 0.47 9.78 -1.85
CA ARG A 25 1.90 9.75 -2.09
C ARG A 25 2.54 8.46 -1.58
N HIS A 26 2.18 8.03 -0.37
CA HIS A 26 2.69 6.81 0.28
C HIS A 26 2.50 5.58 -0.61
N VAL A 27 1.27 5.33 -1.08
CA VAL A 27 0.94 4.19 -1.95
C VAL A 27 1.83 4.14 -3.20
N HIS A 28 2.06 5.28 -3.84
CA HIS A 28 2.93 5.32 -5.02
C HIS A 28 4.42 5.23 -4.69
N LEU A 29 4.87 5.73 -3.54
CA LEU A 29 6.24 5.53 -3.09
C LEU A 29 6.54 4.06 -2.80
N GLU A 30 5.61 3.37 -2.17
CA GLU A 30 5.71 1.95 -1.86
C GLU A 30 5.81 1.13 -3.14
N GLY A 31 4.87 1.31 -4.06
CA GLY A 31 4.88 0.62 -5.36
C GLY A 31 6.08 1.00 -6.25
N SER A 32 6.75 2.13 -6.01
CA SER A 32 7.96 2.54 -6.74
C SER A 32 9.27 2.15 -6.05
N GLY A 33 9.20 1.55 -4.85
CA GLY A 33 10.36 1.12 -4.05
C GLY A 33 11.15 2.26 -3.42
N GLN A 34 10.54 3.43 -3.20
CA GLN A 34 11.20 4.62 -2.66
C GLN A 34 11.01 4.75 -1.14
N TYR A 35 11.37 3.70 -0.40
CA TYR A 35 11.06 3.57 1.04
C TYR A 35 11.71 4.66 1.91
N ASP A 36 12.89 5.16 1.55
CA ASP A 36 13.53 6.26 2.28
C ASP A 36 12.67 7.54 2.28
N LYS A 37 11.87 7.75 1.22
CA LYS A 37 10.93 8.87 1.13
C LYS A 37 9.62 8.62 1.87
N ILE A 38 9.30 7.37 2.20
CA ILE A 38 8.15 7.01 3.04
C ILE A 38 8.45 7.35 4.50
N VAL A 39 9.66 7.01 4.96
CA VAL A 39 10.06 7.21 6.35
C VAL A 39 10.63 8.60 6.64
N ALA A 40 10.54 9.53 5.70
CA ALA A 40 10.94 10.92 5.88
C ALA A 40 10.12 11.58 7.03
N ASP A 41 10.73 12.55 7.72
CA ASP A 41 10.14 13.18 8.91
C ASP A 41 8.86 13.98 8.66
N ASP A 42 8.61 14.33 7.39
CA ASP A 42 7.41 15.01 6.91
C ASP A 42 6.34 14.05 6.37
N MET A 43 6.62 12.74 6.32
CA MET A 43 5.72 11.69 5.87
C MET A 43 5.28 10.78 7.01
N MET A 44 6.20 10.40 7.89
CA MET A 44 6.01 9.37 8.92
C MET A 44 6.51 9.86 10.28
N VAL A 45 5.77 9.53 11.33
CA VAL A 45 6.14 9.83 12.72
C VAL A 45 7.43 9.10 13.14
N ASP A 46 8.03 9.49 14.26
CA ASP A 46 9.31 8.93 14.71
C ASP A 46 9.20 7.44 15.11
N HIS A 47 8.05 7.06 15.66
CA HIS A 47 7.76 5.70 16.14
C HIS A 47 6.49 5.14 15.47
N PRO A 48 6.53 4.80 14.17
CA PRO A 48 5.39 4.20 13.48
C PRO A 48 5.18 2.77 13.99
N VAL A 49 3.93 2.32 13.98
CA VAL A 49 3.55 0.96 14.40
C VAL A 49 2.65 0.33 13.34
N TYR A 50 3.12 -0.72 12.70
CA TYR A 50 2.35 -1.49 11.73
C TYR A 50 1.81 -2.75 12.40
N ARG A 51 0.59 -3.13 12.03
CA ARG A 51 -0.10 -4.34 12.47
C ARG A 51 -0.57 -5.09 11.25
N VAL A 52 0.18 -6.09 10.85
CA VAL A 52 -0.07 -6.79 9.59
C VAL A 52 -0.60 -8.17 9.91
N SER A 53 -1.88 -8.38 9.62
CA SER A 53 -2.53 -9.69 9.65
C SER A 53 -2.76 -10.16 8.22
N TRP A 54 -1.66 -10.46 7.53
CA TRP A 54 -1.62 -10.99 6.18
C TRP A 54 -0.96 -12.37 6.20
N GLY A 55 -1.55 -13.37 5.55
CA GLY A 55 -1.03 -14.73 5.68
C GLY A 55 -1.39 -15.37 7.03
N ASP A 56 -0.66 -16.42 7.38
CA ASP A 56 -0.87 -17.17 8.62
C ASP A 56 -0.04 -16.64 9.80
N ASN A 57 0.84 -15.67 9.55
CA ASN A 57 1.80 -15.17 10.52
C ASN A 57 1.61 -13.66 10.73
N PRO A 58 0.66 -13.26 11.59
CA PRO A 58 0.49 -11.85 11.91
C PRO A 58 1.74 -11.28 12.59
N VAL A 59 2.09 -10.04 12.27
CA VAL A 59 3.30 -9.38 12.77
C VAL A 59 3.02 -7.94 13.20
N VAL A 60 3.75 -7.50 14.22
CA VAL A 60 3.84 -6.10 14.62
C VAL A 60 5.23 -5.58 14.25
N VAL A 61 5.27 -4.46 13.54
CA VAL A 61 6.52 -3.84 13.07
C VAL A 61 6.60 -2.44 13.66
N GLU A 62 7.68 -2.14 14.39
CA GLU A 62 7.80 -0.91 15.17
C GLU A 62 9.05 -0.12 14.80
N GLY A 63 8.87 1.18 14.55
CA GLY A 63 9.95 2.09 14.20
C GLY A 63 10.27 2.11 12.71
N LYS A 64 10.76 3.26 12.22
CA LYS A 64 11.07 3.51 10.81
C LYS A 64 11.97 2.43 10.19
N LYS A 65 12.98 1.96 10.94
CA LYS A 65 13.90 0.93 10.44
C LYS A 65 13.17 -0.38 10.16
N ALA A 66 12.36 -0.85 11.10
CA ALA A 66 11.64 -2.11 10.95
C ALA A 66 10.61 -2.03 9.82
N VAL A 67 9.97 -0.86 9.62
CA VAL A 67 9.07 -0.61 8.49
C VAL A 67 9.80 -0.73 7.15
N VAL A 68 10.99 -0.15 7.01
CA VAL A 68 11.80 -0.30 5.78
C VAL A 68 12.24 -1.75 5.57
N ASP A 69 12.64 -2.44 6.63
CA ASP A 69 13.01 -3.86 6.55
C ASP A 69 11.82 -4.72 6.12
N PHE A 70 10.60 -4.42 6.64
CA PHE A 70 9.36 -5.06 6.25
C PHE A 70 9.06 -4.87 4.76
N TYR A 71 9.08 -3.64 4.25
CA TYR A 71 8.88 -3.39 2.81
C TYR A 71 9.89 -4.13 1.93
N LYS A 72 11.16 -4.18 2.35
CA LYS A 72 12.20 -4.92 1.62
C LYS A 72 11.97 -6.44 1.66
N SER A 73 11.35 -6.96 2.72
CA SER A 73 11.07 -8.39 2.86
C SER A 73 9.96 -8.88 1.93
N VAL A 74 8.99 -8.02 1.59
CA VAL A 74 7.93 -8.31 0.62
C VAL A 74 8.49 -8.52 -0.80
N GLY A 75 9.66 -7.93 -1.09
CA GLY A 75 10.44 -8.19 -2.30
C GLY A 75 9.90 -7.52 -3.56
N GLU A 76 10.41 -7.94 -4.72
CA GLU A 76 9.94 -7.44 -6.02
C GLU A 76 8.67 -8.18 -6.47
N VAL A 77 7.53 -7.75 -5.92
CA VAL A 77 6.22 -8.30 -6.25
C VAL A 77 5.38 -7.30 -7.03
N VAL A 78 4.49 -7.81 -7.87
CA VAL A 78 3.45 -7.01 -8.54
C VAL A 78 2.28 -6.95 -7.61
N LEU A 79 1.97 -5.77 -7.07
CA LEU A 79 0.86 -5.52 -6.16
C LEU A 79 -0.05 -4.42 -6.72
N TRP A 80 -1.36 -4.60 -6.61
CA TRP A 80 -2.33 -3.57 -6.91
C TRP A 80 -3.65 -3.79 -6.17
N ASN A 81 -4.47 -2.75 -6.12
CA ASN A 81 -5.76 -2.77 -5.42
C ASN A 81 -6.88 -2.47 -6.41
N SER A 82 -8.04 -3.06 -6.18
CA SER A 82 -9.31 -2.73 -6.86
C SER A 82 -10.46 -2.70 -5.85
N ASP A 83 -11.64 -2.26 -6.30
CA ASP A 83 -12.86 -2.17 -5.48
C ASP A 83 -12.64 -1.40 -4.17
N ASP A 84 -11.85 -0.33 -4.21
CA ASP A 84 -11.48 0.45 -3.03
C ASP A 84 -12.61 1.39 -2.60
N ILE A 85 -13.02 1.26 -1.34
CA ILE A 85 -13.81 2.26 -0.62
C ILE A 85 -12.91 2.89 0.44
N ILE A 86 -12.96 4.22 0.56
CA ILE A 86 -12.07 4.98 1.43
C ILE A 86 -12.84 6.05 2.21
N ALA A 87 -12.46 6.21 3.48
CA ALA A 87 -12.93 7.26 4.39
C ALA A 87 -11.75 7.91 5.12
N VAL A 88 -11.94 9.14 5.57
CA VAL A 88 -10.97 9.89 6.36
C VAL A 88 -11.65 10.45 7.62
N SER A 89 -10.90 10.50 8.71
CA SER A 89 -11.30 11.06 10.00
C SER A 89 -10.15 11.83 10.63
N ASP A 90 -10.38 12.45 11.78
CA ASP A 90 -9.37 13.23 12.52
C ASP A 90 -8.17 12.39 12.98
N TRP A 91 -8.31 11.06 13.06
CA TRP A 91 -7.28 10.16 13.58
C TRP A 91 -6.74 9.17 12.52
N GLY A 92 -7.22 9.27 11.28
CA GLY A 92 -6.63 8.52 10.18
C GLY A 92 -7.56 8.21 9.02
N ILE A 93 -7.05 7.37 8.11
CA ILE A 93 -7.71 6.91 6.89
C ILE A 93 -8.10 5.44 7.07
N PHE A 94 -9.25 5.09 6.51
CA PHE A 94 -9.77 3.73 6.49
C PHE A 94 -10.07 3.37 5.05
N ASP A 95 -9.64 2.19 4.63
CA ASP A 95 -10.06 1.65 3.37
C ASP A 95 -10.41 0.17 3.48
N GLU A 96 -11.25 -0.27 2.56
CA GLU A 96 -11.50 -1.68 2.30
C GLU A 96 -11.40 -1.91 0.81
N LEU A 97 -10.64 -2.92 0.40
CA LEU A 97 -10.27 -3.13 -1.00
C LEU A 97 -10.08 -4.61 -1.31
N THR A 98 -10.04 -4.91 -2.60
CA THR A 98 -9.53 -6.19 -3.10
C THR A 98 -8.05 -6.01 -3.39
N PHE A 99 -7.20 -6.67 -2.61
CA PHE A 99 -5.77 -6.68 -2.79
C PHE A 99 -5.39 -7.76 -3.79
N HIS A 100 -4.44 -7.47 -4.68
CA HIS A 100 -3.98 -8.38 -5.70
C HIS A 100 -2.47 -8.48 -5.73
N GLN A 101 -1.97 -9.69 -5.99
CA GLN A 101 -0.57 -9.98 -6.14
C GLN A 101 -0.32 -10.95 -7.30
N LEU A 102 0.79 -10.78 -8.01
CA LEU A 102 1.37 -11.87 -8.81
C LEU A 102 2.52 -12.52 -8.05
N ALA A 103 2.52 -13.85 -7.96
CA ALA A 103 3.60 -14.64 -7.37
C ALA A 103 3.94 -15.85 -8.24
N LYS A 104 5.16 -16.38 -8.06
CA LYS A 104 5.54 -17.66 -8.68
C LYS A 104 4.96 -18.83 -7.89
N GLY A 105 4.69 -19.92 -8.57
CA GLY A 105 4.25 -21.16 -7.95
C GLY A 105 5.20 -21.64 -6.85
N SER A 106 6.51 -21.55 -7.08
CA SER A 106 7.52 -21.92 -6.09
C SER A 106 7.40 -21.15 -4.76
N ASP A 107 7.06 -19.86 -4.83
CA ASP A 107 6.88 -19.02 -3.64
C ASP A 107 5.62 -19.44 -2.87
N LEU A 108 4.54 -19.75 -3.59
CA LEU A 108 3.28 -20.20 -3.00
C LEU A 108 3.35 -21.62 -2.42
N MET A 109 4.14 -22.50 -3.04
CA MET A 109 4.45 -23.81 -2.50
C MET A 109 5.18 -23.70 -1.16
N ALA A 110 6.15 -22.78 -1.04
CA ALA A 110 6.86 -22.55 0.22
C ALA A 110 5.93 -22.05 1.34
N MET A 111 4.78 -21.46 0.97
CA MET A 111 3.72 -21.02 1.88
C MET A 111 2.60 -22.06 2.07
N ASN A 112 2.75 -23.28 1.54
CA ASN A 112 1.77 -24.37 1.62
C ASN A 112 0.37 -24.06 1.04
N TYR A 113 0.28 -23.24 0.00
CA TYR A 113 -0.99 -22.95 -0.69
C TYR A 113 -1.53 -24.06 -1.61
N GLY A 114 -0.90 -25.25 -1.62
CA GLY A 114 -1.36 -26.39 -2.42
C GLY A 114 -1.19 -26.20 -3.94
N ILE A 115 -0.08 -25.57 -4.35
CA ILE A 115 0.25 -25.34 -5.76
C ILE A 115 1.05 -26.51 -6.33
N ASP A 116 0.69 -26.94 -7.55
CA ASP A 116 1.30 -28.09 -8.23
C ASP A 116 2.38 -27.69 -9.26
N ASN A 117 2.30 -26.50 -9.86
CA ASN A 117 3.24 -26.02 -10.87
C ASN A 117 4.19 -24.95 -10.29
N PRO A 118 5.45 -25.29 -9.96
CA PRO A 118 6.40 -24.34 -9.36
C PRO A 118 6.81 -23.20 -10.29
N ASP A 119 6.74 -23.42 -11.62
CA ASP A 119 7.14 -22.44 -12.63
C ASP A 119 5.97 -21.55 -13.09
N GLY A 120 4.74 -21.87 -12.66
CA GLY A 120 3.53 -21.10 -12.97
C GLY A 120 3.57 -19.69 -12.36
N ILE A 121 2.84 -18.77 -12.99
CA ILE A 121 2.55 -17.44 -12.43
C ILE A 121 1.11 -17.44 -11.96
N TYR A 122 0.91 -17.00 -10.73
CA TYR A 122 -0.39 -17.03 -10.07
C TYR A 122 -0.83 -15.62 -9.72
N HIS A 123 -2.08 -15.31 -10.05
CA HIS A 123 -2.81 -14.18 -9.51
C HIS A 123 -3.45 -14.58 -8.19
N ILE A 124 -3.11 -13.84 -7.14
CA ILE A 124 -3.65 -14.02 -5.80
C ILE A 124 -4.49 -12.79 -5.50
N SER A 125 -5.68 -13.00 -4.92
CA SER A 125 -6.49 -11.89 -4.45
C SER A 125 -7.24 -12.20 -3.16
N SER A 126 -7.40 -11.19 -2.32
CA SER A 126 -8.20 -11.26 -1.09
C SER A 126 -8.77 -9.89 -0.74
N ARG A 127 -9.91 -9.88 -0.04
CA ARG A 127 -10.48 -8.69 0.59
C ARG A 127 -9.64 -8.33 1.81
N GLN A 128 -9.32 -7.05 1.93
CA GLN A 128 -8.52 -6.52 3.01
C GLN A 128 -9.11 -5.21 3.52
N ALA A 129 -9.00 -4.99 4.83
CA ALA A 129 -9.36 -3.75 5.48
C ALA A 129 -8.10 -3.13 6.08
N PHE A 130 -7.93 -1.82 5.85
CA PHE A 130 -6.82 -1.05 6.40
C PHE A 130 -7.30 0.05 7.32
N PHE A 131 -6.51 0.29 8.36
CA PHE A 131 -6.53 1.52 9.11
C PHE A 131 -5.13 2.14 9.11
N TRP A 132 -5.06 3.39 8.66
CA TRP A 132 -3.86 4.20 8.54
C TRP A 132 -3.91 5.32 9.58
N PRO A 133 -3.36 5.13 10.80
CA PRO A 133 -3.33 6.17 11.81
C PRO A 133 -2.45 7.35 11.37
N TYR A 134 -2.87 8.58 11.69
CA TYR A 134 -2.12 9.81 11.43
C TYR A 134 -2.02 10.68 12.69
N ASP A 135 -0.97 11.49 12.78
CA ASP A 135 -0.83 12.51 13.83
C ASP A 135 -1.48 13.86 13.45
N ASP A 136 -1.42 14.83 14.35
CA ASP A 136 -1.96 16.19 14.18
C ASP A 136 -1.23 17.02 13.10
N LYS A 137 -0.14 16.48 12.53
CA LYS A 137 0.64 17.06 11.43
C LYS A 137 0.43 16.30 10.12
N ALA A 138 -0.57 15.40 10.05
CA ALA A 138 -0.82 14.53 8.92
C ALA A 138 0.38 13.65 8.52
N ARG A 139 1.19 13.23 9.50
CA ARG A 139 2.23 12.21 9.30
C ARG A 139 1.70 10.83 9.66
N LEU A 140 2.02 9.84 8.83
CA LEU A 140 1.59 8.48 9.01
C LEU A 140 2.21 7.88 10.28
N ALA A 141 1.36 7.35 11.15
CA ALA A 141 1.75 6.73 12.41
C ALA A 141 1.77 5.20 12.35
N GLY A 142 1.36 4.59 11.24
CA GLY A 142 1.29 3.15 11.11
C GLY A 142 0.40 2.69 9.97
N GLU A 143 0.30 1.39 9.80
CA GLU A 143 -0.59 0.72 8.86
C GLU A 143 -1.10 -0.56 9.52
N HIS A 144 -2.42 -0.67 9.67
CA HIS A 144 -3.06 -1.83 10.25
C HIS A 144 -3.84 -2.56 9.16
N LEU A 145 -3.31 -3.68 8.70
CA LEU A 145 -3.85 -4.49 7.61
C LEU A 145 -4.52 -5.74 8.19
N TYR A 146 -5.77 -5.99 7.81
CA TYR A 146 -6.50 -7.21 8.13
C TYR A 146 -7.00 -7.89 6.86
N GLU A 147 -6.51 -9.10 6.61
CA GLU A 147 -6.95 -9.92 5.49
C GLU A 147 -8.17 -10.78 5.87
N ASP A 148 -9.21 -10.76 5.02
CA ASP A 148 -10.26 -11.76 5.04
C ASP A 148 -9.80 -13.02 4.28
N LYS A 149 -9.27 -13.98 5.03
CA LYS A 149 -8.82 -15.27 4.47
C LYS A 149 -9.94 -16.06 3.77
N THR A 150 -11.21 -15.83 4.10
CA THR A 150 -12.33 -16.55 3.45
C THR A 150 -12.56 -16.10 2.01
N SER A 151 -12.03 -14.92 1.64
CA SER A 151 -12.10 -14.35 0.30
C SER A 151 -10.91 -14.70 -0.60
N LEU A 152 -9.90 -15.42 -0.08
CA LEU A 152 -8.67 -15.72 -0.79
C LEU A 152 -8.95 -16.54 -2.07
N LYS A 153 -8.45 -16.05 -3.19
CA LYS A 153 -8.45 -16.72 -4.49
C LYS A 153 -7.05 -16.78 -5.04
N ILE A 154 -6.71 -17.92 -5.65
CA ILE A 154 -5.43 -18.15 -6.32
C ILE A 154 -5.73 -18.80 -7.67
N GLU A 155 -5.31 -18.16 -8.75
CA GLU A 155 -5.58 -18.57 -10.13
C GLU A 155 -4.28 -18.52 -10.94
N GLU A 156 -3.97 -19.58 -11.68
CA GLU A 156 -2.83 -19.58 -12.62
C GLU A 156 -3.16 -18.70 -13.83
N ILE A 157 -2.22 -17.86 -14.27
CA ILE A 157 -2.40 -16.96 -15.42
C ILE A 157 -1.36 -17.23 -16.51
N ASP A 158 -1.66 -16.84 -17.75
CA ASP A 158 -0.67 -16.90 -18.85
C ASP A 158 0.46 -15.91 -18.53
N PRO A 159 1.74 -16.34 -18.51
CA PRO A 159 2.87 -15.45 -18.29
C PRO A 159 2.94 -14.26 -19.26
N LYS A 160 2.31 -14.35 -20.44
CA LYS A 160 2.22 -13.23 -21.41
C LYS A 160 1.27 -12.12 -20.96
N GLU A 161 0.34 -12.41 -20.06
CA GLU A 161 -0.58 -11.43 -19.47
C GLU A 161 0.00 -10.78 -18.21
N ALA A 162 1.07 -11.36 -17.65
CA ALA A 162 1.71 -10.87 -16.45
C ALA A 162 2.51 -9.57 -16.71
N ILE A 163 2.17 -8.51 -15.97
CA ILE A 163 3.02 -7.33 -15.86
C ILE A 163 4.26 -7.65 -15.00
N THR A 164 5.34 -6.89 -15.17
CA THR A 164 6.57 -7.08 -14.40
C THR A 164 6.68 -6.11 -13.22
N PRO A 165 7.36 -6.47 -12.12
CA PRO A 165 7.64 -5.54 -11.02
C PRO A 165 8.34 -4.26 -11.50
N ALA A 166 9.25 -4.37 -12.47
CA ALA A 166 9.92 -3.22 -13.06
C ALA A 166 8.93 -2.25 -13.73
N ARG A 167 7.97 -2.77 -14.51
CA ARG A 167 6.96 -1.93 -15.16
C ARG A 167 6.01 -1.30 -14.14
N VAL A 168 5.63 -2.03 -13.09
CA VAL A 168 4.85 -1.46 -11.98
C VAL A 168 5.58 -0.27 -11.36
N ARG A 169 6.88 -0.40 -11.04
CA ARG A 169 7.68 0.70 -10.47
C ARG A 169 7.69 1.93 -11.37
N GLU A 170 7.82 1.75 -12.68
CA GLU A 170 7.75 2.86 -13.64
C GLU A 170 6.39 3.56 -13.60
N ILE A 171 5.29 2.81 -13.66
CA ILE A 171 3.93 3.35 -13.58
C ILE A 171 3.75 4.15 -12.29
N GLN A 172 4.22 3.63 -11.16
CA GLN A 172 4.09 4.30 -9.87
C GLN A 172 4.90 5.61 -9.81
N ARG A 173 6.08 5.66 -10.46
CA ARG A 173 6.84 6.91 -10.63
C ARG A 173 6.15 7.92 -11.55
N GLU A 174 5.54 7.46 -12.64
CA GLU A 174 4.74 8.30 -13.53
C GLU A 174 3.56 8.93 -12.77
N GLN A 175 2.89 8.19 -11.89
CA GLN A 175 1.80 8.72 -11.06
C GLN A 175 2.29 9.72 -10.01
N LEU A 176 3.43 9.46 -9.37
CA LEU A 176 4.06 10.44 -8.45
C LEU A 176 4.35 11.77 -9.15
N ALA A 177 4.93 11.72 -10.36
CA ALA A 177 5.23 12.92 -11.13
C ALA A 177 3.96 13.73 -11.44
N LYS A 178 2.85 13.06 -11.79
CA LYS A 178 1.55 13.72 -12.00
C LYS A 178 1.02 14.40 -10.74
N LEU A 179 1.21 13.79 -9.56
CA LEU A 179 0.83 14.42 -8.29
C LEU A 179 1.67 15.66 -8.00
N GLU A 180 2.99 15.59 -8.23
CA GLU A 180 3.89 16.74 -8.06
C GLU A 180 3.56 17.87 -9.04
N GLU A 181 3.25 17.56 -10.30
CA GLU A 181 2.79 18.54 -11.29
C GLU A 181 1.47 19.19 -10.86
N ARG A 182 0.53 18.38 -10.36
CA ARG A 182 -0.81 18.84 -9.99
C ARG A 182 -0.83 19.73 -8.75
N PHE A 183 -0.09 19.35 -7.71
CA PHE A 183 -0.20 19.99 -6.39
C PHE A 183 1.03 20.81 -6.00
N GLY A 184 2.12 20.72 -6.77
CA GLY A 184 3.38 21.40 -6.50
C GLY A 184 4.24 20.70 -5.44
N PRO A 185 5.46 21.20 -5.19
CA PRO A 185 6.39 20.58 -4.24
C PRO A 185 5.87 20.62 -2.80
N GLY A 186 6.07 19.53 -2.05
CA GLY A 186 5.68 19.42 -0.65
C GLY A 186 4.16 19.38 -0.43
N TYR A 187 3.37 18.94 -1.41
CA TYR A 187 1.91 18.93 -1.36
C TYR A 187 1.32 18.08 -0.23
N TRP A 188 2.05 17.07 0.25
CA TRP A 188 1.62 16.17 1.33
C TRP A 188 1.82 16.78 2.72
N VAL A 189 2.59 17.88 2.84
CA VAL A 189 2.93 18.48 4.12
C VAL A 189 1.79 19.35 4.60
N TYR A 190 1.25 19.04 5.77
CA TYR A 190 0.24 19.88 6.42
C TYR A 190 0.84 21.24 6.82
N LYS A 191 0.21 22.31 6.35
CA LYS A 191 0.56 23.70 6.68
C LYS A 191 -0.62 24.28 7.45
N SER A 192 -0.47 24.36 8.77
CA SER A 192 -1.44 24.97 9.70
C SER A 192 -1.56 26.47 9.49
#